data_AF-A0A511FJZ3-F1
#
_entry.id   AF-A0A511FJZ3-F1
#
_cell.length_a   1.000
_cell.length_b   1.000
_cell.length_c   1.000
_cell.angle_alpha   90.00
_cell.angle_beta   90.00
_cell.angle_gamma   90.00
#
_symmetry.space_group_name_H-M   'P 1'
#
loop_
_entity.id
_entity.type
_entity.pdbx_description
1 polymer ?
#
loop_
_entity_poly.entity_id
_entity_poly.type
_entity_poly.pdbx_seq_one_letter_code
_entity_poly.pdbx_strand_id
1 'polypeptide(L)'
;MHRPPIGFLAVLSFGLLMMLPSCETASQQIEGKEDHLAAAGFFQKPADTPERQAMLNRLPAHHFVRRVKNDHVFYVYSDPLVCDCLYVGDEAAYSRYQQYVQAQALADEQEMTAQMYDDAQWNWGAWGAWNPAWGNWDPGMGPIGW
;
A
#
# COMPACT_ATOMS: atom_id res chain seq x y z
N MET A 1 -1.32 -54.64 -49.53
CA MET A 1 -2.79 -54.57 -49.69
C MET A 1 -3.31 -53.39 -48.87
N HIS A 2 -4.16 -52.59 -49.50
CA HIS A 2 -5.09 -51.58 -48.95
C HIS A 2 -4.57 -50.27 -48.32
N ARG A 3 -4.61 -49.21 -49.15
CA ARG A 3 -4.80 -47.80 -48.75
C ARG A 3 -6.28 -47.59 -48.34
N PRO A 4 -6.59 -46.76 -47.32
CA PRO A 4 -7.89 -46.10 -47.24
C PRO A 4 -7.84 -44.68 -47.84
N PRO A 5 -8.94 -44.20 -48.46
CA PRO A 5 -9.03 -42.93 -49.18
C PRO A 5 -9.83 -41.85 -48.40
N ILE A 6 -9.75 -40.59 -48.90
CA ILE A 6 -10.75 -39.50 -48.79
C ILE A 6 -11.10 -39.07 -47.34
N GLY A 7 -10.67 -37.91 -46.85
CA GLY A 7 -11.18 -36.60 -47.28
C GLY A 7 -12.41 -36.20 -46.45
N PHE A 8 -12.21 -35.44 -45.37
CA PHE A 8 -13.26 -34.65 -44.73
C PHE A 8 -12.66 -33.34 -44.21
N LEU A 9 -13.14 -32.24 -44.79
CA LEU A 9 -12.93 -30.87 -44.34
C LEU A 9 -13.56 -30.71 -42.95
N ALA A 10 -12.75 -30.45 -41.94
CA ALA A 10 -13.22 -29.87 -40.68
C ALA A 10 -12.66 -28.44 -40.60
N VAL A 11 -13.45 -27.48 -41.08
CA VAL A 11 -13.22 -26.06 -40.81
C VAL A 11 -13.49 -25.86 -39.32
N LEU A 12 -12.42 -25.93 -38.52
CA LEU A 12 -12.43 -25.47 -37.13
C LEU A 12 -12.46 -23.95 -37.15
N SER A 13 -13.66 -23.38 -37.26
CA SER A 13 -13.89 -21.95 -37.01
C SER A 13 -13.61 -21.70 -35.53
N PHE A 14 -12.38 -21.31 -35.24
CA PHE A 14 -11.89 -20.90 -33.94
C PHE A 14 -12.74 -19.69 -33.50
N GLY A 15 -13.63 -19.90 -32.52
CA GLY A 15 -14.34 -18.81 -31.86
C GLY A 15 -13.33 -17.87 -31.26
N LEU A 16 -13.20 -16.67 -31.83
CA LEU A 16 -12.38 -15.60 -31.30
C LEU A 16 -13.05 -15.11 -30.01
N LEU A 17 -12.68 -15.73 -28.89
CA LEU A 17 -12.98 -15.22 -27.56
C LEU A 17 -12.23 -13.88 -27.44
N MET A 18 -12.94 -12.77 -27.61
CA MET A 18 -12.42 -11.45 -27.29
C MET A 18 -12.17 -11.42 -25.78
N MET A 19 -10.94 -11.69 -25.38
CA MET A 19 -10.47 -11.35 -24.05
C MET A 19 -10.47 -9.82 -23.95
N LEU A 20 -11.48 -9.28 -23.27
CA LEU A 20 -11.47 -7.88 -22.85
C LEU A 20 -10.30 -7.72 -21.87
N PRO A 21 -9.31 -6.86 -22.15
CA PRO A 21 -8.34 -6.52 -21.13
C PRO A 21 -9.12 -5.80 -20.01
N SER A 22 -9.18 -6.41 -18.82
CA SER A 22 -9.62 -5.68 -17.63
C SER A 22 -8.55 -4.63 -17.36
N CYS A 23 -8.85 -3.39 -17.72
CA CYS A 23 -8.04 -2.25 -17.33
C CYS A 23 -8.41 -1.98 -15.87
N GLU A 24 -7.70 -2.61 -14.94
CA GLU A 24 -7.77 -2.20 -13.54
C GLU A 24 -7.13 -0.81 -13.45
N THR A 25 -7.94 0.20 -13.22
CA THR A 25 -7.49 1.59 -13.21
C THR A 25 -6.63 1.85 -11.96
N ALA A 26 -5.55 2.64 -12.07
CA ALA A 26 -4.65 2.94 -10.96
C ALA A 26 -5.38 3.45 -9.69
N SER A 27 -6.47 4.20 -9.87
CA SER A 27 -7.33 4.65 -8.76
C SER A 27 -7.96 3.49 -7.98
N GLN A 28 -8.42 2.43 -8.66
CA GLN A 28 -9.02 1.26 -8.02
C GLN A 28 -7.98 0.45 -7.23
N GLN A 29 -6.75 0.36 -7.74
CA GLN A 29 -5.64 -0.26 -7.02
C GLN A 29 -5.24 0.52 -5.77
N ILE A 30 -5.33 1.86 -5.82
CA ILE A 30 -5.08 2.73 -4.66
C ILE A 30 -6.18 2.56 -3.60
N GLU A 31 -7.46 2.61 -3.99
CA GLU A 31 -8.58 2.38 -3.07
C GLU A 31 -8.48 1.01 -2.36
N GLY A 32 -8.19 -0.06 -3.11
CA GLY A 32 -7.99 -1.40 -2.51
C GLY A 32 -6.80 -1.45 -1.55
N LYS A 33 -5.71 -0.72 -1.84
CA LYS A 33 -4.56 -0.61 -0.95
C LYS A 33 -4.90 0.12 0.35
N GLU A 34 -5.67 1.20 0.29
CA GLU A 34 -6.10 1.95 1.47
C GLU A 34 -6.97 1.09 2.41
N ASP A 35 -7.87 0.27 1.85
CA ASP A 35 -8.65 -0.70 2.62
C ASP A 35 -7.75 -1.74 3.31
N HIS A 36 -6.74 -2.25 2.61
CA HIS A 36 -5.76 -3.18 3.19
C HIS A 36 -4.89 -2.53 4.27
N LEU A 37 -4.54 -1.25 4.13
CA LEU A 37 -3.81 -0.49 5.16
C LEU A 37 -4.64 -0.38 6.44
N ALA A 38 -5.90 0.01 6.32
CA ALA A 38 -6.81 0.11 7.46
C ALA A 38 -7.02 -1.27 8.13
N ALA A 39 -7.26 -2.32 7.35
CA ALA A 39 -7.41 -3.69 7.87
C ALA A 39 -6.12 -4.21 8.53
N ALA A 40 -4.95 -3.81 8.02
CA ALA A 40 -3.66 -4.12 8.62
C ALA A 40 -3.40 -3.31 9.91
N GLY A 41 -4.25 -2.36 10.28
CA GLY A 41 -4.12 -1.57 11.51
C GLY A 41 -3.25 -0.32 11.36
N PHE A 42 -3.09 0.19 10.14
CA PHE A 42 -2.54 1.54 9.94
C PHE A 42 -3.58 2.59 10.36
N PHE A 43 -3.11 3.64 11.00
CA PHE A 43 -3.92 4.81 11.31
C PHE A 43 -3.79 5.85 10.22
N GLN A 44 -4.93 6.31 9.72
CA GLN A 44 -5.01 7.41 8.77
C GLN A 44 -5.08 8.75 9.53
N LYS A 45 -4.37 9.76 9.02
CA LYS A 45 -4.54 11.16 9.40
C LYS A 45 -4.60 12.05 8.17
N PRO A 46 -5.57 12.97 8.07
CA PRO A 46 -5.62 13.93 6.97
C PRO A 46 -4.48 14.95 7.06
N ALA A 47 -3.99 15.39 5.92
CA ALA A 47 -3.10 16.54 5.78
C ALA A 47 -3.91 17.84 5.64
N ASP A 48 -4.79 18.10 6.60
CA ASP A 48 -5.75 19.22 6.62
C ASP A 48 -5.15 20.59 7.02
N THR A 49 -3.83 20.67 7.22
CA THR A 49 -3.12 21.92 7.53
C THR A 49 -1.94 22.13 6.58
N PRO A 50 -1.54 23.40 6.31
CA PRO A 50 -0.38 23.67 5.47
C PRO A 50 0.91 23.02 5.97
N GLU A 51 1.07 22.90 7.28
CA GLU A 51 2.22 22.21 7.88
C GLU A 51 2.19 20.71 7.60
N ARG A 52 1.02 20.05 7.74
CA ARG A 52 0.90 18.62 7.43
C ARG A 52 1.06 18.32 5.96
N GLN A 53 0.55 19.18 5.06
CA GLN A 53 0.78 19.04 3.62
C GLN A 53 2.25 19.20 3.28
N ALA A 54 2.95 20.16 3.89
CA ALA A 54 4.39 20.31 3.73
C ALA A 54 5.15 19.08 4.24
N MET A 55 4.70 18.44 5.32
CA MET A 55 5.28 17.16 5.76
C MET A 55 4.98 16.02 4.78
N LEU A 56 3.73 15.89 4.34
CA LEU A 56 3.28 14.82 3.45
C LEU A 56 4.08 14.84 2.13
N ASN A 57 4.28 16.04 1.56
CA ASN A 57 5.02 16.24 0.32
C ASN A 57 6.53 15.95 0.40
N ARG A 58 7.07 15.70 1.59
CA ARG A 58 8.46 15.24 1.74
C ARG A 58 8.58 13.73 1.57
N LEU A 59 7.47 13.01 1.73
CA LEU A 59 7.48 11.56 1.58
C LEU A 59 7.33 11.20 0.10
N PRO A 60 7.94 10.08 -0.33
CA PRO A 60 7.66 9.54 -1.65
C PRO A 60 6.18 9.13 -1.72
N ALA A 61 5.45 9.74 -2.67
CA ALA A 61 4.03 9.47 -2.89
C ALA A 61 3.81 7.98 -3.19
N HIS A 62 2.82 7.37 -2.53
CA HIS A 62 2.42 5.98 -2.73
C HIS A 62 3.52 4.93 -2.45
N HIS A 63 4.51 5.28 -1.63
CA HIS A 63 5.55 4.36 -1.16
C HIS A 63 5.58 4.29 0.36
N PHE A 64 5.97 3.12 0.87
CA PHE A 64 6.29 2.98 2.29
C PHE A 64 7.68 3.49 2.58
N VAL A 65 7.78 4.23 3.67
CA VAL A 65 9.06 4.52 4.30
C VAL A 65 9.12 3.95 5.70
N ARG A 66 10.29 3.42 6.06
CA ARG A 66 10.61 2.98 7.41
C ARG A 66 11.27 4.12 8.16
N ARG A 67 10.69 4.50 9.30
CA ARG A 67 11.19 5.54 10.20
C ARG A 67 11.47 4.94 11.57
N VAL A 68 12.55 5.38 12.21
CA VAL A 68 12.85 5.03 13.60
C VAL A 68 12.69 6.28 14.45
N LYS A 69 11.98 6.17 15.57
CA LYS A 69 11.84 7.24 16.57
C LYS A 69 11.90 6.64 17.97
N ASN A 70 12.85 7.09 18.78
CA ASN A 70 13.09 6.61 20.14
C ASN A 70 13.10 5.06 20.22
N ASP A 71 13.88 4.42 19.35
CA ASP A 71 14.00 2.95 19.22
C ASP A 71 12.73 2.19 18.79
N HIS A 72 11.64 2.90 18.47
CA HIS A 72 10.45 2.34 17.85
C HIS A 72 10.47 2.50 16.34
N VAL A 73 10.05 1.46 15.63
CA VAL A 73 9.99 1.41 14.17
C VAL A 73 8.57 1.67 13.69
N PHE A 74 8.43 2.62 12.79
CA PHE A 74 7.17 2.96 12.13
C PHE A 74 7.29 2.83 10.63
N TYR A 75 6.21 2.37 10.02
CA TYR A 75 6.02 2.38 8.58
C TYR A 75 5.03 3.47 8.25
N VAL A 76 5.45 4.35 7.37
CA VAL A 76 4.68 5.53 6.97
C VAL A 76 4.41 5.44 5.49
N TYR A 77 3.16 5.67 5.12
CA TYR A 77 2.70 5.67 3.74
C TYR A 77 1.99 6.98 3.44
N SER A 78 2.36 7.63 2.34
CA SER A 78 1.76 8.89 1.91
C SER A 78 0.86 8.70 0.71
N ASP A 79 -0.33 9.27 0.75
CA ASP A 79 -1.20 9.40 -0.41
C ASP A 79 -1.62 10.88 -0.59
N PRO A 80 -0.78 11.66 -1.30
CA PRO A 80 -1.06 13.06 -1.56
C PRO A 80 -2.03 13.29 -2.74
N LEU A 81 -2.43 12.23 -3.47
CA LEU A 81 -3.17 12.38 -4.72
C LEU A 81 -4.66 12.03 -4.59
N VAL A 82 -5.00 11.04 -3.77
CA VAL A 82 -6.37 10.54 -3.63
C VAL A 82 -7.00 11.04 -2.34
N CYS A 83 -6.41 10.73 -1.19
CA CYS A 83 -6.97 11.10 0.11
C CYS A 83 -6.38 12.38 0.72
N ASP A 84 -5.24 12.87 0.24
CA ASP A 84 -4.40 13.90 0.89
C ASP A 84 -4.13 13.55 2.37
N CYS A 85 -3.62 12.34 2.61
CA CYS A 85 -3.54 11.77 3.95
C CYS A 85 -2.29 10.90 4.17
N LEU A 86 -1.97 10.72 5.46
CA LEU A 86 -0.86 9.93 5.95
C LEU A 86 -1.36 8.69 6.66
N TYR A 87 -0.77 7.54 6.35
CA TYR A 87 -0.99 6.30 7.08
C TYR A 87 0.26 5.95 7.88
N VAL A 88 0.09 5.61 9.16
CA VAL A 88 1.17 5.20 10.04
C VAL A 88 0.82 3.89 10.73
N GLY A 89 1.77 2.95 10.75
CA GLY A 89 1.64 1.66 11.41
C GLY A 89 2.97 1.24 12.03
N ASP A 90 2.92 0.27 12.94
CA ASP A 90 4.10 -0.36 13.54
C ASP A 90 4.57 -1.57 12.71
N GLU A 91 5.59 -2.28 13.21
CA GLU A 91 6.10 -3.50 12.56
C GLU A 91 5.02 -4.59 12.40
N ALA A 92 4.10 -4.70 13.35
CA ALA A 92 3.03 -5.68 13.29
C ALA A 92 2.01 -5.32 12.20
N ALA A 93 1.64 -4.04 12.06
CA ALA A 93 0.78 -3.55 10.99
C ALA A 93 1.41 -3.75 9.62
N TYR A 94 2.69 -3.41 9.47
CA TYR A 94 3.40 -3.63 8.21
C TYR A 94 3.52 -5.11 7.85
N SER A 95 3.78 -5.99 8.82
CA SER A 95 3.81 -7.44 8.60
C SER A 95 2.46 -7.99 8.13
N ARG A 96 1.34 -7.56 8.74
CA ARG A 96 -0.02 -7.93 8.28
C ARG A 96 -0.28 -7.41 6.86
N TYR A 97 0.10 -6.17 6.57
CA TYR A 97 -0.01 -5.61 5.23
C TYR A 97 0.77 -6.43 4.19
N GLN A 98 2.02 -6.80 4.50
CA GLN A 98 2.82 -7.65 3.63
C GLN A 98 2.18 -9.02 3.39
N GLN A 99 1.46 -9.60 4.36
CA GLN A 99 0.72 -10.85 4.15
C GLN A 99 -0.44 -10.67 3.16
N TYR A 100 -1.17 -9.54 3.22
CA TYR A 100 -2.20 -9.23 2.23
C TYR A 100 -1.61 -9.06 0.83
N VAL A 101 -0.54 -8.28 0.72
CA VAL A 101 0.15 -8.08 -0.57
C VAL A 101 0.73 -9.38 -1.09
N GLN A 102 1.33 -10.24 -0.27
CA GLN A 102 1.84 -11.54 -0.73
C GLN A 102 0.71 -12.46 -1.21
N ALA A 103 -0.42 -12.48 -0.52
CA ALA A 103 -1.59 -13.24 -0.96
C ALA A 103 -2.11 -12.74 -2.32
N GLN A 104 -2.00 -11.44 -2.60
CA GLN A 104 -2.39 -10.81 -3.85
C GLN A 104 -1.29 -10.87 -4.93
N ALA A 105 -0.02 -10.83 -4.56
CA ALA A 105 1.13 -10.83 -5.46
C ALA A 105 1.48 -12.22 -5.99
N LEU A 106 0.98 -13.28 -5.34
CA LEU A 106 0.86 -14.59 -5.98
C LEU A 106 -0.05 -14.55 -7.23
N ALA A 107 -0.84 -13.47 -7.42
CA ALA A 107 -1.58 -13.20 -8.65
C ALA A 107 -0.88 -12.20 -9.60
N ASP A 108 -0.16 -11.18 -9.08
CA ASP A 108 0.54 -10.16 -9.88
C ASP A 108 1.88 -9.72 -9.23
N GLU A 109 3.00 -9.83 -9.95
CA GLU A 109 4.35 -9.65 -9.40
C GLU A 109 4.71 -8.14 -9.25
N GLN A 110 4.55 -7.56 -8.05
CA GLN A 110 5.09 -6.23 -7.67
C GLN A 110 5.83 -6.29 -6.33
N GLU A 111 7.15 -6.09 -6.34
CA GLU A 111 7.95 -6.00 -5.11
C GLU A 111 7.79 -4.63 -4.43
N MET A 112 7.03 -4.58 -3.31
CA MET A 112 6.89 -3.38 -2.48
C MET A 112 7.70 -3.50 -1.18
N THR A 113 8.97 -3.12 -1.23
CA THR A 113 9.84 -3.05 -0.04
C THR A 113 9.85 -1.63 0.53
N ALA A 114 9.63 -1.47 1.83
CA ALA A 114 9.73 -0.18 2.49
C ALA A 114 11.17 0.37 2.44
N GLN A 115 11.32 1.62 2.03
CA GLN A 115 12.61 2.28 1.94
C GLN A 115 13.01 2.84 3.31
N MET A 116 14.26 2.70 3.73
CA MET A 116 14.75 3.48 4.87
C MET A 116 14.77 4.96 4.46
N TYR A 117 14.04 5.80 5.19
CA TYR A 117 13.93 7.22 4.88
C TYR A 117 14.39 8.02 6.09
N ASP A 118 15.51 8.72 5.96
CA ASP A 118 16.01 9.64 6.97
C ASP A 118 15.90 11.08 6.46
N ASP A 119 15.13 11.89 7.18
CA ASP A 119 14.86 13.28 6.84
C ASP A 119 14.80 14.05 8.14
N ALA A 120 15.80 14.91 8.34
CA ALA A 120 15.97 15.72 9.53
C ALA A 120 14.87 16.79 9.69
N GLN A 121 14.17 17.13 8.61
CA GLN A 121 13.09 18.11 8.64
C GLN A 121 11.73 17.48 8.96
N TRP A 122 11.64 16.15 9.01
CA TRP A 122 10.39 15.46 9.34
C TRP A 122 9.93 15.78 10.77
N ASN A 123 8.78 16.44 10.88
CA ASN A 123 8.19 16.83 12.15
C ASN A 123 7.04 15.88 12.53
N TRP A 124 7.32 14.91 13.39
CA TRP A 124 6.26 14.05 13.93
C TRP A 124 5.19 14.82 14.73
N GLY A 125 5.56 15.94 15.37
CA GLY A 125 4.64 16.74 16.17
C GLY A 125 3.55 17.44 15.35
N ALA A 126 3.80 17.71 14.07
CA ALA A 126 2.82 18.32 13.15
C ALA A 126 1.53 17.47 13.00
N TRP A 127 1.64 16.16 13.23
CA TRP A 127 0.54 15.21 13.11
C TRP A 127 -0.28 15.04 14.40
N GLY A 128 0.16 15.65 15.51
CA GLY A 128 -0.48 15.56 16.81
C GLY A 128 -0.50 14.15 17.39
N ALA A 129 -1.38 13.91 18.37
CA ALA A 129 -1.54 12.61 19.00
C ALA A 129 -2.14 11.59 18.02
N TRP A 130 -1.54 10.43 17.95
CA TRP A 130 -1.99 9.23 17.27
C TRP A 130 -2.74 8.29 18.22
N ASN A 131 -3.28 7.20 17.67
CA ASN A 131 -4.08 6.25 18.43
C ASN A 131 -3.21 5.49 19.46
N PRO A 132 -3.65 5.31 20.72
CA PRO A 132 -2.94 4.52 21.75
C PRO A 132 -2.84 3.01 21.44
N ALA A 133 -3.27 2.54 20.27
CA ALA A 133 -3.19 1.12 19.89
C ALA A 133 -1.74 0.58 19.83
N TRP A 134 -0.72 1.44 19.81
CA TRP A 134 0.70 1.06 19.91
C TRP A 134 1.20 0.95 21.36
N GLY A 135 0.27 0.81 22.32
CA GLY A 135 0.57 0.74 23.75
C GLY A 135 0.72 2.12 24.37
N ASN A 136 1.70 2.28 25.28
CA ASN A 136 1.93 3.52 26.00
C ASN A 136 2.76 4.55 25.20
N TRP A 137 2.69 4.55 23.87
CA TRP A 137 3.63 5.30 23.04
C TRP A 137 2.99 5.93 21.80
N ASP A 138 3.32 7.20 21.58
CA ASP A 138 2.81 8.05 20.51
C ASP A 138 3.93 8.68 19.67
N PRO A 139 3.94 8.55 18.33
CA PRO A 139 4.96 9.16 17.49
C PRO A 139 4.89 10.68 17.49
N GLY A 140 3.75 11.32 17.73
CA GLY A 140 3.64 12.78 17.81
C GLY A 140 4.03 13.35 19.18
N MET A 141 3.75 12.62 20.26
CA MET A 141 3.82 13.12 21.65
C MET A 141 4.84 12.39 22.55
N GLY A 142 5.38 11.25 22.11
CA GLY A 142 6.28 10.41 22.90
C GLY A 142 5.54 9.41 23.80
N PRO A 143 6.17 8.88 24.87
CA PRO A 143 5.53 7.96 25.80
C PRO A 143 4.27 8.59 26.44
N ILE A 144 3.13 7.93 26.31
CA ILE A 144 1.83 8.37 26.85
C ILE A 144 1.72 7.93 28.32
N GLY A 145 2.57 8.45 29.21
CA GLY A 145 2.39 8.19 30.64
C GLY A 145 3.63 8.43 31.50
N TRP A 146 3.44 9.27 32.52
CA TRP A 146 4.17 9.26 33.77
C TRP A 146 3.12 9.14 34.89
#